data_AF-A0A0W0FSA0-F1
#
_entry.id   AF-A0A0W0FSA0-F1
#
_cell.length_a   1.000
_cell.length_b   1.000
_cell.length_c   1.000
_cell.angle_alpha   90.00
_cell.angle_beta   90.00
_cell.angle_gamma   90.00
#
_symmetry.space_group_name_H-M   'P 1'
#
loop_
_entity.id
_entity.type
_entity.pdbx_description
1 polymer ?
#
loop_
_entity_poly.entity_id
_entity_poly.type
_entity_poly.pdbx_seq_one_letter_code
_entity_poly.pdbx_strand_id
1 'polypeptide(L)'
;MTTVGPDDKHVPLSIVREYYTQRDSRPGTLLITEATFIHPKARGFANVPGIWSDTQIEAWKEVTDSVHSKGPFIHWALGRAAQPFQLQSEEPSYPYISASDIPLKG
;
A
#
# COMPACT_ATOMS: atom_id res chain seq x y z
N MET A 1 -4.74 -2.75 -7.98
CA MET A 1 -6.13 -2.42 -7.62
C MET A 1 -6.12 -2.01 -6.16
N THR A 2 -6.43 -0.76 -5.79
CA THR A 2 -6.50 -0.37 -4.36
C THR A 2 -7.72 -1.00 -3.72
N THR A 3 -7.52 -1.79 -2.68
CA THR A 3 -8.58 -2.43 -1.90
C THR A 3 -8.87 -1.61 -0.65
N VAL A 4 -10.12 -1.62 -0.19
CA VAL A 4 -10.48 -1.05 1.12
C VAL A 4 -10.20 -2.16 2.14
N GLY A 5 -9.00 -2.16 2.73
CA GLY A 5 -8.47 -3.33 3.45
C GLY A 5 -7.42 -3.07 4.54
N PRO A 6 -6.69 -1.94 4.57
CA PRO A 6 -5.82 -1.56 5.69
C PRO A 6 -6.56 -0.79 6.78
N ASP A 7 -6.04 -0.84 8.01
CA ASP A 7 -6.51 0.00 9.13
C ASP A 7 -6.02 1.46 9.04
N ASP A 8 -6.43 2.30 10.00
CA ASP A 8 -6.02 3.72 10.10
C ASP A 8 -4.50 3.90 10.28
N LYS A 9 -3.76 2.83 10.59
CA LYS A 9 -2.29 2.80 10.70
C LYS A 9 -1.64 2.21 9.44
N HIS A 10 -2.42 2.02 8.38
CA HIS A 10 -1.99 1.47 7.11
C HIS A 10 -1.47 0.02 7.22
N VAL A 11 -1.88 -0.73 8.24
CA VAL A 11 -1.55 -2.15 8.40
C VAL A 11 -2.55 -2.97 7.58
N PRO A 12 -2.10 -3.84 6.66
CA PRO A 12 -2.98 -4.79 5.97
C PRO A 12 -3.78 -5.65 6.94
N LEU A 13 -5.10 -5.70 6.80
CA LEU A 13 -5.96 -6.59 7.61
C LEU A 13 -6.01 -8.01 7.02
N SER A 14 -6.53 -8.97 7.78
CA SER A 14 -6.64 -10.38 7.38
C SER A 14 -7.38 -10.60 6.06
N ILE A 15 -8.35 -9.74 5.72
CA ILE A 15 -9.08 -9.81 4.44
C ILE A 15 -8.17 -9.60 3.22
N VAL A 16 -7.07 -8.85 3.38
CA VAL A 16 -6.08 -8.62 2.32
C VAL A 16 -5.37 -9.92 1.97
N ARG A 17 -5.03 -10.75 2.96
CA ARG A 17 -4.44 -12.08 2.74
C ARG A 17 -5.37 -12.99 1.96
N GLU A 18 -6.65 -13.06 2.35
CA GLU A 18 -7.65 -13.85 1.62
C GLU A 18 -7.81 -13.35 0.18
N TYR A 19 -7.87 -12.02 0.01
CA TYR A 19 -7.98 -11.37 -1.30
C TYR A 19 -6.86 -11.77 -2.27
N TYR A 20 -5.59 -11.75 -1.83
CA TYR A 20 -4.47 -12.15 -2.68
C TYR A 20 -4.41 -13.66 -2.88
N THR A 21 -4.75 -14.46 -1.87
CA THR A 21 -4.78 -15.93 -1.97
C THR A 21 -5.76 -16.42 -3.04
N GLN A 22 -6.93 -15.79 -3.15
CA GLN A 22 -7.92 -16.11 -4.18
C GLN A 22 -7.42 -15.78 -5.60
N ARG A 23 -6.58 -14.73 -5.74
CA ARG A 23 -6.04 -14.29 -7.04
C ARG A 23 -4.84 -15.10 -7.49
N ASP A 24 -4.18 -15.76 -6.56
CA ASP A 24 -3.16 -16.76 -6.83
C ASP A 24 -3.77 -18.16 -7.06
N SER A 25 -4.78 -18.23 -7.93
CA SER A 25 -5.50 -19.47 -8.22
C SER A 25 -4.87 -20.30 -9.34
N ARG A 26 -3.90 -19.75 -10.07
CA ARG A 26 -3.19 -20.43 -11.16
C ARG A 26 -1.68 -20.40 -10.93
N PRO A 27 -0.97 -21.55 -11.01
CA PRO A 27 0.49 -21.57 -10.88
C PRO A 27 1.17 -20.63 -11.87
N GLY A 28 2.18 -19.89 -11.41
CA GLY A 28 2.94 -18.93 -12.23
C GLY A 28 2.25 -17.57 -12.44
N THR A 29 1.20 -17.26 -11.69
CA THR A 29 0.50 -15.96 -11.77
C THR A 29 1.31 -14.85 -11.10
N LEU A 30 1.80 -13.86 -11.84
CA LEU A 30 2.40 -12.66 -11.24
C LEU A 30 1.31 -11.77 -10.61
N LEU A 31 1.44 -11.46 -9.32
CA LEU A 31 0.53 -10.55 -8.61
C LEU A 31 1.22 -9.24 -8.25
N ILE A 32 0.72 -8.13 -8.79
CA ILE A 32 1.14 -6.80 -8.38
C ILE A 32 0.21 -6.32 -7.27
N THR A 33 0.76 -5.89 -6.13
CA THR A 33 -0.04 -5.37 -5.02
C THR A 33 -0.70 -4.05 -5.36
N GLU A 34 -1.62 -3.66 -4.50
CA GLU A 34 -2.10 -2.30 -4.39
C GLU A 34 -1.03 -1.29 -3.97
N ALA A 35 -1.43 -0.02 -3.99
CA ALA A 35 -0.56 1.10 -3.65
C ALA A 35 -0.05 0.89 -2.25
N THR A 36 1.27 0.91 -2.05
CA THR A 36 1.84 0.75 -0.71
C THR A 36 2.75 1.93 -0.42
N PHE A 37 2.49 2.63 0.68
CA PHE A 37 3.29 3.78 1.10
C PHE A 37 4.64 3.31 1.65
N ILE A 38 5.72 3.91 1.15
CA ILE A 38 7.10 3.57 1.54
C ILE A 38 7.59 4.28 2.81
N HIS A 39 6.87 5.31 3.24
CA HIS A 39 7.26 6.17 4.36
C HIS A 39 6.03 6.92 4.89
N PRO A 40 5.97 7.28 6.19
CA PRO A 40 4.90 8.11 6.74
C PRO A 40 4.69 9.44 5.98
N LYS A 41 5.72 10.01 5.37
CA LYS A 41 5.60 11.25 4.57
C LYS A 41 5.01 11.04 3.18
N ALA A 42 4.95 9.79 2.70
CA ALA A 42 4.47 9.45 1.36
C ALA A 42 2.98 9.09 1.33
N ARG A 43 2.28 9.21 2.46
CA ARG A 43 0.84 8.98 2.55
C ARG A 43 0.03 10.13 1.96
N GLY A 44 -1.29 9.97 1.96
CA GLY A 44 -2.21 10.91 1.31
C GLY A 44 -3.44 10.26 0.71
N PHE A 45 -3.74 9.01 1.09
CA PHE A 45 -5.00 8.34 0.82
C PHE A 45 -5.36 7.48 2.02
N ALA A 46 -6.61 7.56 2.48
CA ALA A 46 -7.12 6.71 3.54
C ALA A 46 -7.12 5.24 3.09
N ASN A 47 -6.90 4.32 4.03
CA ASN A 47 -6.99 2.87 3.79
C ASN A 47 -6.09 2.39 2.64
N VAL A 48 -4.89 2.95 2.51
CA VAL A 48 -3.85 2.47 1.61
C VAL A 48 -2.73 1.86 2.45
N PRO A 49 -2.25 0.64 2.17
CA PRO A 49 -1.31 -0.02 3.07
C PRO A 49 0.08 0.66 3.08
N GLY A 50 0.83 0.42 4.15
CA GLY A 50 2.20 0.90 4.35
C GLY A 50 3.22 -0.23 4.38
N ILE A 51 4.51 0.10 4.22
CA ILE A 51 5.62 -0.85 4.37
C ILE A 51 6.86 -0.18 5.00
N TRP A 52 6.68 0.49 6.13
CA TRP A 52 7.79 1.14 6.85
C TRP A 52 7.89 0.76 8.33
N SER A 53 6.81 0.26 8.94
CA SER A 53 6.84 -0.20 10.33
C SER A 53 6.91 -1.72 10.42
N ASP A 54 7.49 -2.23 11.50
CA ASP A 54 7.58 -3.68 11.74
C ASP A 54 6.21 -4.37 11.71
N THR A 55 5.18 -3.72 12.26
CA THR A 55 3.81 -4.25 12.22
C THR A 55 3.25 -4.38 10.79
N GLN A 56 3.58 -3.43 9.91
CA GLN A 56 3.18 -3.49 8.51
C GLN A 56 3.96 -4.57 7.77
N ILE A 57 5.26 -4.70 8.07
CA ILE A 57 6.14 -5.71 7.47
C ILE A 57 5.65 -7.12 7.84
N GLU A 58 5.32 -7.37 9.11
CA GLU A 58 4.79 -8.67 9.54
C GLU A 58 3.43 -8.98 8.88
N ALA A 59 2.54 -8.00 8.79
CA ALA A 59 1.27 -8.18 8.09
C ALA A 59 1.46 -8.47 6.59
N TRP A 60 2.38 -7.77 5.91
CA TRP A 60 2.73 -8.05 4.52
C TRP A 60 3.38 -9.43 4.36
N LYS A 61 4.18 -9.85 5.34
CA LYS A 61 4.81 -11.17 5.32
C LYS A 61 3.78 -12.29 5.31
N GLU A 62 2.72 -12.19 6.10
CA GLU A 62 1.62 -13.16 6.06
C GLU A 62 0.93 -13.23 4.68
N VAL A 63 0.77 -12.09 4.01
CA VAL A 63 0.23 -12.01 2.65
C VAL A 63 1.19 -12.62 1.63
N THR A 64 2.48 -12.29 1.71
CA THR A 64 3.49 -12.85 0.82
C THR A 64 3.65 -14.35 1.04
N ASP A 65 3.57 -14.84 2.28
CA ASP A 65 3.70 -16.26 2.61
C ASP A 65 2.53 -17.07 2.03
N SER A 66 1.30 -16.55 2.10
CA SER A 66 0.13 -17.22 1.53
C SER A 66 0.20 -17.34 0.02
N VAL A 67 0.83 -16.37 -0.64
CA VAL A 67 0.98 -16.28 -2.08
C VAL A 67 2.22 -17.05 -2.58
N HIS A 68 3.38 -16.90 -1.93
CA HIS A 68 4.62 -17.60 -2.28
C HIS A 68 4.54 -19.11 -2.08
N SER A 69 3.59 -19.60 -1.27
CA SER A 69 3.24 -21.03 -1.26
C SER A 69 2.94 -21.60 -2.66
N LYS A 70 2.66 -20.75 -3.67
CA LYS A 70 2.41 -21.12 -5.07
C LYS A 70 3.30 -20.40 -6.11
N GLY A 71 4.27 -19.57 -5.67
CA GLY A 71 5.40 -19.10 -6.50
C GLY A 71 5.43 -17.71 -7.18
N PRO A 72 4.72 -16.63 -6.76
CA PRO A 72 4.82 -15.33 -7.46
C PRO A 72 5.56 -14.21 -6.66
N PHE A 73 5.54 -12.95 -7.14
CA PHE A 73 6.32 -11.80 -6.61
C PHE A 73 5.53 -10.47 -6.62
N ILE A 74 5.85 -9.49 -5.76
CA ILE A 74 5.07 -8.24 -5.49
C ILE A 74 5.95 -6.95 -5.52
N HIS A 75 5.50 -5.82 -6.13
CA HIS A 75 6.21 -4.49 -6.20
C HIS A 75 5.27 -3.25 -6.42
N TRP A 76 5.54 -2.03 -5.84
CA TRP A 76 5.04 -0.68 -6.30
C TRP A 76 5.65 0.59 -5.55
N ALA A 77 5.43 1.85 -6.07
CA ALA A 77 5.69 3.22 -5.56
C ALA A 77 4.70 4.34 -6.09
N LEU A 78 4.22 5.25 -5.23
CA LEU A 78 3.09 6.20 -5.48
C LEU A 78 3.41 7.56 -6.16
N GLY A 79 4.44 8.29 -5.71
CA GLY A 79 4.82 9.60 -6.27
C GLY A 79 3.76 10.73 -6.11
N ARG A 80 3.63 11.60 -7.12
CA ARG A 80 2.86 12.88 -7.08
C ARG A 80 1.34 12.78 -6.95
N ALA A 81 0.78 11.58 -6.90
CA ALA A 81 -0.67 11.36 -6.88
C ALA A 81 -1.30 11.48 -5.48
N ALA A 82 -0.51 11.64 -4.41
CA ALA A 82 -1.02 11.76 -3.03
C ALA A 82 -2.00 12.94 -2.86
N GLN A 83 -3.06 12.77 -2.04
CA GLN A 83 -3.98 13.87 -1.71
C GLN A 83 -3.46 14.67 -0.50
N PRO A 84 -3.25 16.00 -0.65
CA PRO A 84 -2.69 16.83 0.41
C PRO A 84 -3.55 16.88 1.69
N PHE A 85 -4.88 16.92 1.54
CA PHE A 85 -5.81 16.96 2.68
C PHE A 85 -5.64 15.75 3.60
N GLN A 86 -5.55 14.55 3.02
CA GLN A 86 -5.38 13.32 3.78
C GLN A 86 -3.99 13.23 4.45
N LEU A 87 -2.94 13.66 3.75
CA LEU A 87 -1.58 13.69 4.33
C LEU A 87 -1.55 14.61 5.57
N GLN A 88 -2.18 15.79 5.49
CA GLN A 88 -2.25 16.74 6.59
C GLN A 88 -3.18 16.28 7.72
N SER A 89 -4.27 15.56 7.42
CA SER A 89 -5.17 15.05 8.46
C SER A 89 -4.50 14.00 9.35
N GLU A 90 -3.54 13.25 8.81
CA GLU A 90 -2.88 12.19 9.57
C GLU A 90 -1.53 12.63 10.18
N GLU A 91 -0.84 13.65 9.64
CA GLU A 91 0.25 14.39 10.31
C GLU A 91 0.42 15.77 9.68
N PRO A 92 0.04 16.84 10.41
CA PRO A 92 0.11 18.21 9.90
C PRO A 92 1.53 18.70 9.58
N SER A 93 2.55 18.09 10.18
CA SER A 93 3.95 18.51 10.00
C SER A 93 4.60 18.02 8.70
N TYR A 94 3.93 17.15 7.93
CA TYR A 94 4.52 16.55 6.73
C TYR A 94 4.35 17.41 5.47
N PRO A 95 5.45 17.71 4.75
CA PRO A 95 5.37 18.45 3.51
C PRO A 95 4.82 17.56 2.38
N TYR A 96 3.97 18.12 1.53
CA TYR A 96 3.58 17.50 0.26
C TYR A 96 4.75 17.62 -0.73
N ILE A 97 5.28 16.48 -1.21
CA ILE A 97 6.49 16.43 -2.06
C ILE A 97 6.14 15.93 -3.45
N SER A 98 6.68 16.60 -4.47
CA SER A 98 6.62 16.21 -5.88
C SER A 98 7.95 16.57 -6.57
N ALA A 99 8.15 16.12 -7.81
CA ALA A 99 9.34 16.45 -8.60
C ALA A 99 9.39 17.94 -9.03
N SER A 100 8.23 18.60 -9.05
CA SER A 100 8.06 20.01 -9.40
C SER A 100 6.86 20.58 -8.65
N ASP A 101 6.78 21.91 -8.50
CA ASP A 101 5.71 22.63 -7.82
C ASP A 101 4.39 22.75 -8.63
N ILE A 102 4.25 21.97 -9.70
CA ILE A 102 3.08 21.98 -10.58
C ILE A 102 2.00 21.06 -10.00
N PRO A 103 0.84 21.58 -9.56
CA PRO A 103 -0.25 20.77 -9.05
C PRO A 103 -0.91 19.95 -10.18
N LEU A 104 -1.38 18.74 -9.85
CA LEU A 104 -2.26 17.97 -10.74
C LEU A 104 -3.57 18.75 -10.92
N LYS A 105 -3.91 19.12 -12.15
CA LYS A 105 -5.22 19.68 -12.49
C LYS A 105 -6.22 18.51 -12.55
N GLY A 106 -7.13 18.46 -11.60
CA GLY A 106 -8.31 17.59 -11.58
C GLY A 106 -9.56 18.39 -11.86
#